data_AF-A0A3M7M846-F1
#
_entry.id   AF-A0A3M7M846-F1
#
_cell.length_a   1.000
_cell.length_b   1.000
_cell.length_c   1.000
_cell.angle_alpha   90.00
_cell.angle_beta   90.00
_cell.angle_gamma   90.00
#
_symmetry.space_group_name_H-M   'P 1'
#
loop_
_entity.id
_entity.type
_entity.pdbx_description
1 polymer ?
#
loop_
_entity_poly.entity_id
_entity_poly.type
_entity_poly.pdbx_seq_one_letter_code
_entity_poly.pdbx_strand_id
1 'polypeptide(L)'
;MAFLTSIRDIIPRVTDLFSPSSPSPQDPFNPTYADICRTRILLKSLHLPTELVLSILEFAEYWPRILFSTTYTAEHPRPIIASATGGRDAAAALCLRADIFDAPVVTDMCASGENPKIKKVEFIIRSRDQGWTSQGGEGGFATSSWIEVSILRRNPHDSTNFEPPRFEPPHNMGNGVWDDGLRGYHAQVARYGWQLVQRPGEAHHGPQWGEGGYAWYLQGNRVSGDSETYRVVWGREGSVETNEGAGDGQGFLEELRKGDRIVVWARARYPGWQCIVEQLDVTVYVGF
;
A
#
# COMPACT_ATOMS: atom_id res chain seq x y z
N MET A 1 14.88 -42.77 -10.44
CA MET A 1 13.56 -43.11 -9.86
C MET A 1 13.61 -43.37 -8.33
N ALA A 2 14.58 -42.82 -7.59
CA ALA A 2 14.74 -43.09 -6.14
C ALA A 2 14.50 -41.86 -5.24
N PHE A 3 14.16 -40.69 -5.81
CA PHE A 3 14.00 -39.44 -5.05
C PHE A 3 12.57 -39.25 -4.50
N LEU A 4 11.56 -39.85 -5.14
CA LEU A 4 10.14 -39.71 -4.75
C LEU A 4 9.74 -40.66 -3.61
N THR A 5 10.49 -41.74 -3.38
CA THR A 5 10.20 -42.73 -2.33
C THR A 5 10.57 -42.20 -0.94
N SER A 6 11.63 -41.41 -0.83
CA SER A 6 12.13 -40.86 0.45
C SER A 6 11.21 -39.80 1.07
N ILE A 7 10.37 -39.13 0.28
CA ILE A 7 9.42 -38.12 0.81
C ILE A 7 8.27 -38.81 1.56
N ARG A 8 7.81 -39.99 1.09
CA ARG A 8 6.71 -40.72 1.74
C ARG A 8 7.07 -41.28 3.12
N ASP A 9 8.34 -41.64 3.33
CA ASP A 9 8.80 -42.21 4.60
C ASP A 9 9.09 -41.15 5.69
N ILE A 10 9.19 -39.87 5.32
CA ILE A 10 9.31 -38.72 6.25
C ILE A 10 7.92 -38.22 6.70
N ILE A 11 6.87 -38.51 5.94
CA ILE A 11 5.49 -38.05 6.14
C ILE A 11 4.69 -38.73 7.29
N PRO A 12 5.00 -39.92 7.85
CA PRO A 12 4.08 -40.59 8.78
C PRO A 12 3.94 -39.92 10.17
N ARG A 13 4.62 -38.79 10.42
CA ARG A 13 4.43 -37.95 11.62
C ARG A 13 3.78 -36.59 11.34
N VAL A 14 3.54 -36.28 10.08
CA VAL A 14 2.99 -34.98 9.66
C VAL A 14 1.46 -34.99 9.68
N THR A 15 0.83 -36.16 9.51
CA THR A 15 -0.63 -36.32 9.55
C THR A 15 -1.25 -35.95 10.90
N ASP A 16 -0.53 -36.15 12.01
CA ASP A 16 -1.00 -35.77 13.35
C ASP A 16 -0.92 -34.25 13.59
N LEU A 17 -0.08 -33.52 12.84
CA LEU A 17 0.01 -32.05 12.88
C LEU A 17 -1.09 -31.36 12.09
N PHE A 18 -1.74 -32.07 11.15
CA PHE A 18 -2.79 -31.55 10.28
C PHE A 18 -4.14 -32.21 10.56
N SER A 19 -4.51 -32.31 11.85
CA SER A 19 -5.91 -32.60 12.19
C SER A 19 -6.81 -31.54 11.52
N PRO A 20 -7.75 -31.92 10.65
CA PRO A 20 -8.61 -30.96 9.98
C PRO A 20 -9.64 -30.45 10.99
N SER A 21 -9.29 -29.42 11.77
CA SER A 21 -10.31 -28.50 12.23
C SER A 21 -10.83 -27.80 10.98
N SER A 22 -12.10 -28.04 10.65
CA SER A 22 -12.79 -27.29 9.60
C SER A 22 -12.55 -25.80 9.86
N PRO A 23 -11.86 -25.06 8.97
CA PRO A 23 -11.72 -23.64 9.19
C PRO A 23 -13.12 -23.04 9.04
N SER A 24 -13.62 -22.48 10.14
CA SER A 24 -14.51 -21.33 10.02
C SER A 24 -13.82 -20.30 9.10
N PRO A 25 -14.54 -19.39 8.44
CA PRO A 25 -13.92 -18.30 7.68
C PRO A 25 -13.23 -17.36 8.67
N GLN A 26 -12.11 -17.82 9.22
CA GLN A 26 -11.19 -17.07 10.05
C GLN A 26 -10.32 -16.28 9.10
N ASP A 27 -10.06 -15.03 9.47
CA ASP A 27 -9.11 -14.21 8.75
C ASP A 27 -7.80 -14.98 8.51
N PRO A 28 -7.16 -14.78 7.35
CA PRO A 28 -5.86 -15.39 7.07
C PRO A 28 -4.91 -15.17 8.25
N PHE A 29 -4.23 -16.24 8.68
CA PHE A 29 -3.29 -16.18 9.78
C PHE A 29 -2.21 -15.13 9.52
N ASN A 30 -2.00 -14.22 10.48
CA ASN A 30 -0.95 -13.21 10.41
C ASN A 30 0.25 -13.65 11.27
N PRO A 31 1.32 -14.21 10.69
CA PRO A 31 2.43 -14.76 11.47
C PRO A 31 3.19 -13.65 12.20
N THR A 32 3.49 -13.87 13.48
CA THR A 32 4.50 -13.07 14.18
C THR A 32 5.90 -13.52 13.78
N TYR A 33 6.94 -12.72 14.11
CA TYR A 33 8.32 -13.17 13.89
C TYR A 33 8.64 -14.48 14.66
N ALA A 34 8.07 -14.65 15.86
CA ALA A 34 8.21 -15.89 16.61
C ALA A 34 7.61 -17.09 15.88
N ASP A 35 6.47 -16.91 15.22
CA ASP A 35 5.82 -17.98 14.43
C ASP A 35 6.64 -18.32 13.19
N ILE A 36 7.25 -17.34 12.52
CA ILE A 36 8.19 -17.58 11.41
C ILE A 36 9.38 -18.41 11.89
N CYS A 37 9.99 -18.03 13.02
CA CYS A 37 11.11 -18.78 13.61
C CYS A 37 10.71 -20.21 13.96
N ARG A 38 9.54 -20.41 14.58
CA ARG A 38 9.02 -21.75 14.88
C ARG A 38 8.82 -22.57 13.61
N THR A 39 8.16 -22.03 12.60
CA THR A 39 7.91 -22.72 11.33
C THR A 39 9.21 -23.07 10.63
N ARG A 40 10.22 -22.18 10.64
CA ARG A 40 11.57 -22.49 10.12
C ARG A 40 12.21 -23.67 10.87
N ILE A 41 12.13 -23.69 12.21
CA ILE A 41 12.68 -24.79 13.03
C ILE A 41 11.97 -26.10 12.70
N LEU A 42 10.64 -26.08 12.60
CA LEU A 42 9.84 -27.26 12.27
C LEU A 42 10.19 -27.81 10.88
N LEU A 43 10.29 -26.95 9.86
CA LEU A 43 10.67 -27.36 8.51
C LEU A 43 12.12 -27.87 8.45
N LYS A 44 13.05 -27.26 9.20
CA LYS A 44 14.42 -27.77 9.34
C LYS A 44 14.47 -29.13 10.04
N SER A 45 13.56 -29.42 10.97
CA SER A 45 13.48 -30.73 11.63
C SER A 45 13.13 -31.87 10.65
N LEU A 46 12.58 -31.56 9.48
CA LEU A 46 12.38 -32.49 8.38
C LEU A 46 13.64 -32.73 7.53
N HIS A 47 14.81 -32.28 8.01
CA HIS A 47 16.11 -32.36 7.33
C HIS A 47 16.16 -31.60 5.99
N LEU A 48 15.33 -30.56 5.85
CA LEU A 48 15.36 -29.68 4.68
C LEU A 48 16.54 -28.69 4.78
N PRO A 49 17.32 -28.51 3.70
CA PRO A 49 18.26 -27.40 3.56
C PRO A 49 17.59 -26.05 3.82
N THR A 50 18.34 -25.09 4.36
CA THR A 50 17.79 -23.78 4.74
C THR A 50 17.17 -23.06 3.54
N GLU A 51 17.77 -23.21 2.36
CA GLU A 51 17.28 -22.64 1.11
C GLU A 51 15.88 -23.16 0.77
N LEU A 52 15.63 -24.46 0.92
CA LEU A 52 14.32 -25.06 0.67
C LEU A 52 13.29 -24.61 1.71
N VAL A 53 13.69 -24.48 2.98
CA VAL A 53 12.81 -23.93 4.02
C VAL A 53 12.36 -22.51 3.66
N LEU A 54 13.30 -21.66 3.22
CA LEU A 54 12.98 -20.30 2.81
C LEU A 54 12.08 -20.29 1.56
N SER A 55 12.36 -21.13 0.55
CA SER A 55 11.51 -21.25 -0.64
C SER A 55 10.10 -21.73 -0.33
N ILE A 56 9.92 -22.64 0.63
CA ILE A 56 8.59 -23.09 1.06
C ILE A 56 7.80 -21.94 1.67
N LEU A 57 8.42 -21.17 2.58
CA LEU A 57 7.75 -20.05 3.22
C LEU A 57 7.44 -18.91 2.24
N GLU A 58 8.35 -18.66 1.29
CA GLU A 58 8.15 -17.70 0.21
C GLU A 58 6.98 -18.11 -0.69
N PHE A 59 6.95 -19.37 -1.13
CA PHE A 59 5.87 -19.90 -1.97
C PHE A 59 4.52 -19.92 -1.25
N ALA A 60 4.52 -20.14 0.06
CA ALA A 60 3.31 -20.10 0.88
C ALA A 60 2.86 -18.67 1.23
N GLU A 61 3.59 -17.64 0.79
CA GLU A 61 3.42 -16.25 1.23
C GLU A 61 3.30 -16.13 2.76
N TYR A 62 4.09 -16.92 3.51
CA TYR A 62 4.06 -16.97 4.97
C TYR A 62 4.79 -15.75 5.55
N TRP A 63 4.21 -14.58 5.33
CA TRP A 63 4.75 -13.27 5.63
C TRP A 63 3.83 -12.54 6.62
N PRO A 64 4.35 -11.75 7.56
CA PRO A 64 3.54 -10.87 8.36
C PRO A 64 2.88 -9.82 7.49
N ARG A 65 1.62 -9.50 7.82
CA ARG A 65 0.86 -8.40 7.24
C ARG A 65 0.74 -7.25 8.24
N ILE A 66 0.95 -6.03 7.76
CA ILE A 66 0.78 -4.80 8.51
C ILE A 66 -0.35 -4.03 7.86
N LEU A 67 -1.42 -3.79 8.61
CA LEU A 67 -2.61 -3.08 8.13
C LEU A 67 -2.56 -1.64 8.61
N PHE A 68 -2.75 -0.71 7.68
CA PHE A 68 -2.98 0.71 7.95
C PHE A 68 -4.34 1.07 7.39
N SER A 69 -5.20 1.65 8.21
CA SER A 69 -6.53 2.08 7.80
C SER A 69 -6.71 3.55 8.08
N THR A 70 -7.50 4.22 7.25
CA THR A 70 -7.98 5.57 7.54
C THR A 70 -8.73 5.60 8.87
N THR A 71 -8.39 6.56 9.74
CA THR A 71 -8.96 6.70 11.08
C THR A 71 -10.38 7.27 11.01
N TYR A 72 -11.38 6.43 10.75
CA TYR A 72 -12.78 6.81 10.91
C TYR A 72 -13.28 6.40 12.28
N THR A 73 -13.95 7.32 12.97
CA THR A 73 -14.79 6.95 14.11
C THR A 73 -16.16 6.53 13.57
N ALA A 74 -16.69 5.42 14.09
CA ALA A 74 -18.02 4.92 13.72
C ALA A 74 -19.13 5.96 13.91
N GLU A 75 -18.88 6.97 14.75
CA GLU A 75 -19.83 8.04 15.06
C GLU A 75 -19.88 9.14 13.97
N HIS A 76 -18.80 9.38 13.22
CA HIS A 76 -18.76 10.42 12.17
C HIS A 76 -17.74 10.10 11.06
N PRO A 77 -18.04 9.21 10.10
CA PRO A 77 -17.16 8.95 8.96
C PRO A 77 -17.21 10.14 8.01
N ARG A 78 -16.33 11.14 8.23
CA ARG A 78 -16.17 12.26 7.30
C ARG A 78 -15.23 11.83 6.19
N PRO A 79 -15.69 11.66 4.94
CA PRO A 79 -14.83 11.23 3.86
C PRO A 79 -13.74 12.27 3.58
N ILE A 80 -12.65 11.80 2.99
CA ILE A 80 -11.54 12.63 2.55
C ILE A 80 -11.87 13.13 1.14
N ILE A 81 -11.87 14.46 0.96
CA ILE A 81 -12.35 15.08 -0.28
C ILE A 81 -11.23 15.92 -0.89
N ALA A 82 -10.81 15.55 -2.10
CA ALA A 82 -10.08 16.44 -2.99
C ALA A 82 -11.08 17.10 -3.93
N SER A 83 -11.16 18.43 -3.95
CA SER A 83 -12.13 19.18 -4.77
C SER A 83 -11.41 20.28 -5.55
N ALA A 84 -11.46 20.20 -6.88
CA ALA A 84 -11.00 21.28 -7.74
C ALA A 84 -12.10 22.35 -7.85
N THR A 85 -11.74 23.63 -7.68
CA THR A 85 -12.70 24.76 -7.60
C THR A 85 -12.28 25.90 -8.52
N GLY A 86 -13.11 26.92 -8.71
CA GLY A 86 -12.90 27.99 -9.70
C GLY A 86 -11.63 28.86 -9.56
N GLY A 87 -10.78 28.60 -8.56
CA GLY A 87 -9.43 29.18 -8.45
C GLY A 87 -8.30 28.14 -8.28
N ARG A 88 -8.63 26.86 -8.39
CA ARG A 88 -7.74 25.70 -8.14
C ARG A 88 -8.06 24.62 -9.17
N ASP A 89 -7.30 24.60 -10.26
CA ASP A 89 -7.51 23.67 -11.38
C ASP A 89 -7.18 22.21 -11.03
N ALA A 90 -6.52 21.98 -9.88
CA ALA A 90 -6.29 20.67 -9.31
C ALA A 90 -6.33 20.72 -7.77
N ALA A 91 -6.54 19.56 -7.17
CA ALA A 91 -6.47 19.37 -5.72
C ALA A 91 -5.81 18.04 -5.40
N ALA A 92 -5.03 18.02 -4.31
CA ALA A 92 -4.54 16.80 -3.68
C ALA A 92 -4.92 16.78 -2.21
N ALA A 93 -5.61 15.74 -1.75
CA ALA A 93 -5.91 15.53 -0.34
C ALA A 93 -5.16 14.31 0.18
N LEU A 94 -4.47 14.44 1.33
CA LEU A 94 -3.80 13.31 1.96
C LEU A 94 -4.83 12.36 2.56
N CYS A 95 -4.81 11.10 2.11
CA CYS A 95 -5.69 10.06 2.63
C CYS A 95 -5.08 9.34 3.84
N LEU A 96 -3.85 8.86 3.68
CA LEU A 96 -3.21 7.98 4.67
C LEU A 96 -1.69 8.10 4.59
N ARG A 97 -1.04 8.02 5.76
CA ARG A 97 0.40 7.86 5.91
C ARG A 97 0.67 6.55 6.67
N ALA A 98 1.36 5.61 6.03
CA ALA A 98 1.73 4.32 6.59
C ALA A 98 3.21 4.30 6.98
N ASP A 99 3.48 4.17 8.27
CA ASP A 99 4.82 4.06 8.86
C ASP A 99 5.31 2.59 8.77
N ILE A 100 5.52 2.11 7.54
CA ILE A 100 5.65 0.68 7.21
C ILE A 100 6.83 -0.03 7.90
N PHE A 101 7.94 0.67 8.15
CA PHE A 101 9.14 0.10 8.79
C PHE A 101 9.15 0.26 10.31
N ASP A 102 8.21 1.01 10.89
CA ASP A 102 8.11 1.24 12.34
C ASP A 102 7.16 0.23 13.01
N ALA A 103 6.57 -0.69 12.24
CA ALA A 103 5.70 -1.72 12.78
C ALA A 103 6.47 -2.68 13.73
N PRO A 104 5.84 -3.14 14.83
CA PRO A 104 6.51 -4.00 15.81
C PRO A 104 7.16 -5.24 15.18
N VAL A 105 6.46 -5.92 14.27
CA VAL A 105 6.98 -7.12 13.62
C VAL A 105 8.24 -6.85 12.79
N VAL A 106 8.34 -5.69 12.12
CA VAL A 106 9.53 -5.29 11.35
C VAL A 106 10.69 -4.97 12.29
N THR A 107 10.38 -4.33 13.42
CA THR A 107 11.35 -4.02 14.47
C THR A 107 11.92 -5.30 15.07
N ASP A 108 11.07 -6.29 15.39
CA ASP A 108 11.48 -7.59 15.93
C ASP A 108 12.37 -8.37 14.95
N MET A 109 12.00 -8.38 13.66
CA MET A 109 12.81 -8.99 12.60
C MET A 109 14.20 -8.31 12.51
N CYS A 110 14.24 -6.98 12.49
CA CYS A 110 15.50 -6.23 12.45
C CYS A 110 16.39 -6.50 13.68
N ALA A 111 15.78 -6.53 14.88
CA ALA A 111 16.48 -6.80 16.13
C ALA A 111 17.11 -8.21 16.16
N SER A 112 16.54 -9.13 15.39
CA SER A 112 17.01 -10.51 15.25
C SER A 112 18.03 -10.70 14.12
N GLY A 113 18.44 -9.61 13.45
CA GLY A 113 19.43 -9.62 12.38
C GLY A 113 18.88 -9.95 10.99
N GLU A 114 17.56 -10.03 10.83
CA GLU A 114 16.94 -10.16 9.50
C GLU A 114 17.03 -8.84 8.73
N ASN A 115 16.88 -8.91 7.40
CA ASN A 115 16.76 -7.73 6.55
C ASN A 115 15.38 -7.71 5.87
N PRO A 116 14.34 -7.19 6.55
CA PRO A 116 12.97 -7.26 6.06
C PRO A 116 12.80 -6.58 4.70
N LYS A 117 12.08 -7.24 3.79
CA LYS A 117 11.77 -6.72 2.46
C LYS A 117 10.27 -6.63 2.26
N ILE A 118 9.81 -5.51 1.72
CA ILE A 118 8.40 -5.40 1.31
C ILE A 118 8.19 -6.28 0.08
N LYS A 119 7.37 -7.32 0.23
CA LYS A 119 7.09 -8.32 -0.82
C LYS A 119 5.86 -7.94 -1.63
N LYS A 120 4.87 -7.37 -0.97
CA LYS A 120 3.57 -7.04 -1.55
C LYS A 120 2.94 -5.88 -0.79
N VAL A 121 2.19 -5.04 -1.50
CA VAL A 121 1.34 -3.99 -0.95
C VAL A 121 -0.03 -4.13 -1.60
N GLU A 122 -1.07 -4.16 -0.78
CA GLU A 122 -2.46 -4.22 -1.19
C GLU A 122 -3.18 -2.96 -0.72
N PHE A 123 -3.99 -2.40 -1.60
CA PHE A 123 -4.83 -1.25 -1.36
C PHE A 123 -6.29 -1.67 -1.51
N ILE A 124 -7.11 -1.46 -0.49
CA ILE A 124 -8.57 -1.54 -0.57
C ILE A 124 -9.09 -0.11 -0.44
N ILE A 125 -9.75 0.37 -1.49
CA ILE A 125 -10.12 1.78 -1.64
C ILE A 125 -11.61 1.83 -1.90
N ARG A 126 -12.38 2.45 -1.00
CA ARG A 126 -13.77 2.80 -1.26
C ARG A 126 -13.84 4.28 -1.60
N SER A 127 -14.17 4.59 -2.85
CA SER A 127 -14.20 5.97 -3.32
C SER A 127 -15.18 6.19 -4.47
N ARG A 128 -15.44 7.46 -4.77
CA ARG A 128 -16.27 7.91 -5.88
C ARG A 128 -15.89 9.28 -6.38
N ASP A 129 -16.42 9.59 -7.55
CA ASP A 129 -16.43 10.93 -8.12
C ASP A 129 -17.73 11.70 -7.77
N GLN A 130 -17.93 12.84 -8.40
CA GLN A 130 -19.14 13.67 -8.28
C GLN A 130 -20.35 13.15 -9.07
N GLY A 131 -20.18 12.14 -9.92
CA GLY A 131 -21.25 11.48 -10.68
C GLY A 131 -21.70 12.13 -11.98
N TRP A 132 -20.88 13.01 -12.57
CA TRP A 132 -21.16 13.56 -13.90
C TRP A 132 -19.87 13.91 -14.64
N THR A 133 -19.91 13.88 -15.97
CA THR A 133 -18.81 14.27 -16.85
C THR A 133 -19.32 15.12 -18.01
N SER A 134 -18.54 16.12 -18.42
CA SER A 134 -18.83 16.93 -19.62
C SER A 134 -18.10 16.44 -20.88
N GLN A 135 -17.22 15.44 -20.76
CA GLN A 135 -16.37 14.94 -21.84
C GLN A 135 -16.81 13.55 -22.37
N GLY A 136 -17.98 13.06 -21.97
CA GLY A 136 -18.39 11.66 -22.20
C GLY A 136 -17.62 10.68 -21.29
N GLY A 137 -17.74 9.37 -21.55
CA GLY A 137 -17.05 8.34 -20.77
C GLY A 137 -17.76 7.90 -19.49
N GLU A 138 -19.09 8.06 -19.43
CA GLU A 138 -19.92 7.50 -18.35
C GLU A 138 -19.61 6.02 -18.13
N GLY A 139 -19.44 5.62 -16.86
CA GLY A 139 -19.11 4.25 -16.50
C GLY A 139 -17.65 3.82 -16.74
N GLY A 140 -16.77 4.68 -17.28
CA GLY A 140 -15.34 4.41 -17.47
C GLY A 140 -14.42 5.02 -16.40
N PHE A 141 -13.11 4.76 -16.51
CA PHE A 141 -12.06 5.20 -15.57
C PHE A 141 -11.18 6.36 -16.08
N ALA A 142 -11.40 6.82 -17.32
CA ALA A 142 -10.73 7.98 -17.89
C ALA A 142 -11.37 9.28 -17.36
N THR A 143 -11.25 9.50 -16.06
CA THR A 143 -11.96 10.56 -15.30
C THR A 143 -10.98 11.57 -14.75
N SER A 144 -11.46 12.71 -14.26
CA SER A 144 -10.59 13.70 -13.59
C SER A 144 -10.62 13.60 -12.07
N SER A 145 -10.92 12.42 -11.53
CA SER A 145 -10.77 12.09 -10.10
C SER A 145 -10.12 10.72 -9.91
N TRP A 146 -9.03 10.68 -9.14
CA TRP A 146 -8.22 9.47 -9.00
C TRP A 146 -7.45 9.44 -7.68
N ILE A 147 -6.82 8.30 -7.40
CA ILE A 147 -6.01 8.03 -6.23
C ILE A 147 -4.58 7.76 -6.70
N GLU A 148 -3.61 8.27 -5.96
CA GLU A 148 -2.18 8.05 -6.20
C GLU A 148 -1.44 7.73 -4.91
N VAL A 149 -0.23 7.19 -5.04
CA VAL A 149 0.63 6.85 -3.90
C VAL A 149 2.05 7.33 -4.10
N SER A 150 2.67 7.82 -3.03
CA SER A 150 4.04 8.32 -2.99
C SER A 150 4.86 7.59 -1.94
N ILE A 151 6.17 7.63 -2.12
CA ILE A 151 7.15 7.25 -1.10
C ILE A 151 7.68 8.51 -0.45
N LEU A 152 7.55 8.61 0.88
CA LEU A 152 8.01 9.73 1.70
C LEU A 152 9.26 9.29 2.46
N ARG A 153 10.38 9.91 2.13
CA ARG A 153 11.72 9.50 2.54
C ARG A 153 12.40 10.62 3.32
N ARG A 154 13.09 10.26 4.40
CA ARG A 154 13.95 11.20 5.11
C ARG A 154 15.17 11.55 4.26
N ASN A 155 15.51 12.83 4.17
CA ASN A 155 16.72 13.28 3.51
C ASN A 155 17.93 12.88 4.38
N PRO A 156 18.84 12.02 3.89
CA PRO A 156 19.98 11.57 4.67
C PRO A 156 20.98 12.69 4.98
N HIS A 157 20.94 13.78 4.22
CA HIS A 157 21.79 14.96 4.43
C HIS A 157 21.21 15.96 5.42
N ASP A 158 19.97 15.75 5.88
CA ASP A 158 19.34 16.59 6.89
C ASP A 158 19.51 15.97 8.28
N SER A 159 20.33 16.60 9.11
CA SER A 159 20.62 16.16 10.48
C SER A 159 19.48 16.47 11.47
N THR A 160 18.42 17.17 11.04
CA THR A 160 17.30 17.46 11.91
C THR A 160 16.47 16.20 12.16
N ASN A 161 16.14 15.91 13.43
CA ASN A 161 15.26 14.80 13.81
C ASN A 161 13.78 15.23 13.85
N PHE A 162 13.38 16.21 13.04
CA PHE A 162 12.00 16.66 13.04
C PHE A 162 11.12 15.71 12.22
N GLU A 163 10.04 15.25 12.84
CA GLU A 163 8.96 14.56 12.14
C GLU A 163 8.05 15.58 11.46
N PRO A 164 7.66 15.38 10.18
CA PRO A 164 6.69 16.23 9.55
C PRO A 164 5.35 15.99 10.25
N PRO A 165 4.52 17.04 10.37
CA PRO A 165 3.21 16.93 11.02
C PRO A 165 2.44 15.71 10.52
N ARG A 166 1.87 14.93 11.43
CA ARG A 166 0.85 13.95 11.06
C ARG A 166 -0.40 14.74 10.69
N PHE A 167 -0.69 14.78 9.39
CA PHE A 167 -1.94 15.35 8.92
C PHE A 167 -3.01 14.28 9.15
N GLU A 168 -3.82 14.46 10.18
CA GLU A 168 -5.01 13.64 10.42
C GLU A 168 -6.19 14.29 9.69
N PRO A 169 -6.74 13.65 8.64
CA PRO A 169 -8.01 14.07 8.06
C PRO A 169 -9.13 13.87 9.10
N PRO A 170 -10.17 14.74 9.21
CA PRO A 170 -10.44 15.99 8.50
C PRO A 170 -10.68 17.11 9.54
N HIS A 171 -9.67 17.49 10.32
CA HIS A 171 -9.95 18.29 11.52
C HIS A 171 -9.93 19.81 11.35
N ASN A 172 -9.51 20.39 10.23
CA ASN A 172 -9.75 21.81 9.93
C ASN A 172 -9.72 22.09 8.43
N MET A 173 -10.62 22.95 7.94
CA MET A 173 -10.86 23.37 6.54
C MET A 173 -9.61 23.95 5.82
N GLY A 174 -8.56 23.15 5.64
CA GLY A 174 -7.31 23.55 4.99
C GLY A 174 -6.08 22.72 5.36
N ASN A 175 -6.14 21.88 6.40
CA ASN A 175 -5.04 20.98 6.73
C ASN A 175 -5.19 19.67 5.93
N GLY A 176 -4.20 19.34 5.10
CA GLY A 176 -4.20 18.09 4.35
C GLY A 176 -4.69 18.20 2.91
N VAL A 177 -5.01 19.41 2.41
CA VAL A 177 -5.33 19.67 1.00
C VAL A 177 -4.32 20.67 0.45
N TRP A 178 -3.68 20.33 -0.68
CA TRP A 178 -2.72 21.18 -1.36
C TRP A 178 -3.22 21.58 -2.74
N ASP A 179 -3.24 22.89 -2.98
CA ASP A 179 -3.69 23.50 -4.23
C ASP A 179 -2.62 23.37 -5.33
N ASP A 180 -1.35 23.47 -4.95
CA ASP A 180 -0.19 23.15 -5.81
C ASP A 180 0.06 21.63 -5.90
N GLY A 181 -0.93 20.83 -5.49
CA GLY A 181 -0.88 19.38 -5.44
C GLY A 181 0.32 18.84 -4.64
N LEU A 182 0.92 17.77 -5.14
CA LEU A 182 2.04 17.09 -4.48
C LEU A 182 3.31 17.95 -4.36
N ARG A 183 3.48 18.95 -5.24
CA ARG A 183 4.62 19.88 -5.16
C ARG A 183 4.54 20.74 -3.90
N GLY A 184 3.35 21.21 -3.56
CA GLY A 184 3.11 21.96 -2.33
C GLY A 184 3.46 21.13 -1.08
N TYR A 185 3.00 19.88 -1.03
CA TYR A 185 3.36 18.97 0.06
C TYR A 185 4.87 18.71 0.12
N HIS A 186 5.49 18.41 -1.02
CA HIS A 186 6.94 18.17 -1.11
C HIS A 186 7.74 19.35 -0.55
N ALA A 187 7.39 20.58 -0.94
CA ALA A 187 8.04 21.80 -0.44
C ALA A 187 7.83 22.01 1.06
N GLN A 188 6.69 21.59 1.61
CA GLN A 188 6.40 21.66 3.03
C GLN A 188 7.22 20.65 3.83
N VAL A 189 7.24 19.37 3.43
CA VAL A 189 7.98 18.32 4.15
C VAL A 189 9.51 18.49 4.03
N ALA A 190 9.98 19.12 2.96
CA ALA A 190 11.39 19.50 2.80
C ALA A 190 11.91 20.40 3.94
N ARG A 191 11.04 21.21 4.55
CA ARG A 191 11.39 22.06 5.71
C ARG A 191 11.69 21.25 6.98
N TYR A 192 11.29 19.98 7.01
CA TYR A 192 11.50 19.06 8.11
C TYR A 192 12.56 17.99 7.78
N GLY A 193 13.26 18.12 6.64
CA GLY A 193 14.24 17.13 6.21
C GLY A 193 13.64 15.89 5.56
N TRP A 194 12.46 16.00 4.95
CA TRP A 194 11.79 14.90 4.24
C TRP A 194 11.53 15.25 2.79
N GLN A 195 11.40 14.24 1.94
CA GLN A 195 11.14 14.41 0.52
C GLN A 195 10.23 13.32 -0.02
N LEU A 196 9.41 13.67 -1.00
CA LEU A 196 8.78 12.66 -1.87
C LEU A 196 9.83 12.13 -2.85
N VAL A 197 9.88 10.81 -3.02
CA VAL A 197 10.75 10.14 -4.00
C VAL A 197 10.20 10.38 -5.40
N GLN A 198 11.10 10.65 -6.35
CA GLN A 198 10.74 10.74 -7.76
C GLN A 198 10.41 9.33 -8.30
N ARG A 199 9.23 9.19 -8.89
CA ARG A 199 8.80 8.04 -9.67
C ARG A 199 9.75 7.86 -10.87
N PRO A 200 10.17 6.63 -11.19
CA PRO A 200 10.91 6.33 -12.41
C PRO A 200 10.18 6.81 -13.67
N GLY A 201 10.92 7.26 -14.68
CA GLY A 201 10.31 7.86 -15.90
C GLY A 201 9.51 6.88 -16.74
N GLU A 202 9.80 5.59 -16.63
CA GLU A 202 9.12 4.48 -17.28
C GLU A 202 7.79 4.07 -16.61
N ALA A 203 7.54 4.50 -15.37
CA ALA A 203 6.34 4.09 -14.64
C ALA A 203 5.10 4.88 -15.08
N HIS A 204 3.95 4.21 -15.12
CA HIS A 204 2.71 4.77 -15.66
C HIS A 204 2.25 6.05 -14.92
N HIS A 205 1.87 7.06 -15.71
CA HIS A 205 1.43 8.38 -15.22
C HIS A 205 -0.07 8.48 -14.96
N GLY A 206 -0.86 7.48 -15.37
CA GLY A 206 -2.32 7.58 -15.41
C GLY A 206 -2.81 8.38 -16.63
N PRO A 207 -4.06 8.16 -17.08
CA PRO A 207 -4.64 8.89 -18.22
C PRO A 207 -4.91 10.38 -17.93
N GLN A 208 -4.80 10.83 -16.68
CA GLN A 208 -5.13 12.19 -16.23
C GLN A 208 -4.00 13.22 -16.40
N TRP A 209 -2.88 12.81 -16.99
CA TRP A 209 -1.68 13.64 -17.16
C TRP A 209 -1.26 14.26 -15.83
N GLY A 210 -1.11 13.40 -14.81
CA GLY A 210 -0.93 13.77 -13.41
C GLY A 210 0.15 14.83 -13.19
N GLU A 211 -0.01 15.61 -12.12
CA GLU A 211 0.91 16.70 -11.81
C GLU A 211 2.20 16.16 -11.18
N GLY A 212 3.28 16.15 -11.97
CA GLY A 212 4.63 15.92 -11.49
C GLY A 212 5.07 14.45 -11.47
N GLY A 213 6.27 14.22 -10.94
CA GLY A 213 6.94 12.92 -10.90
C GLY A 213 7.03 12.32 -9.51
N TYR A 214 6.18 12.70 -8.55
CA TYR A 214 6.34 12.29 -7.13
C TYR A 214 5.35 11.21 -6.66
N ALA A 215 4.51 10.67 -7.53
CA ALA A 215 3.55 9.64 -7.18
C ALA A 215 3.37 8.63 -8.29
N TRP A 216 2.96 7.43 -7.93
CA TRP A 216 2.51 6.37 -8.80
C TRP A 216 0.99 6.43 -8.90
N TYR A 217 0.48 6.27 -10.12
CA TYR A 217 -0.94 6.18 -10.37
C TYR A 217 -1.48 4.90 -9.73
N LEU A 218 -2.52 5.02 -8.89
CA LEU A 218 -3.06 3.87 -8.16
C LEU A 218 -4.39 3.42 -8.75
N GLN A 219 -5.40 4.29 -8.77
CA GLN A 219 -6.76 3.94 -9.21
C GLN A 219 -7.54 5.19 -9.65
N GLY A 220 -8.17 5.16 -10.82
CA GLY A 220 -9.16 6.15 -11.23
C GLY A 220 -10.53 5.83 -10.64
N ASN A 221 -11.32 6.84 -10.28
CA ASN A 221 -12.73 6.60 -9.95
C ASN A 221 -13.52 6.37 -11.24
N ARG A 222 -14.55 5.52 -11.17
CA ARG A 222 -15.58 5.43 -12.20
C ARG A 222 -16.47 6.67 -12.19
N VAL A 223 -16.92 7.14 -13.37
CA VAL A 223 -17.97 8.18 -13.45
C VAL A 223 -19.34 7.55 -13.20
N SER A 224 -19.82 7.62 -11.96
CA SER A 224 -21.16 7.12 -11.60
C SER A 224 -21.80 7.89 -10.44
N GLY A 225 -20.99 8.53 -9.58
CA GLY A 225 -21.47 9.18 -8.35
C GLY A 225 -21.76 8.20 -7.22
N ASP A 226 -21.74 6.90 -7.49
CA ASP A 226 -21.87 5.83 -6.50
C ASP A 226 -20.49 5.40 -6.00
N SER A 227 -20.42 5.06 -4.71
CA SER A 227 -19.20 4.55 -4.08
C SER A 227 -18.91 3.13 -4.55
N GLU A 228 -17.73 2.95 -5.14
CA GLU A 228 -17.22 1.65 -5.56
C GLU A 228 -16.02 1.26 -4.69
N THR A 229 -15.81 -0.04 -4.48
CA THR A 229 -14.65 -0.58 -3.77
C THR A 229 -13.68 -1.18 -4.77
N TYR A 230 -12.48 -0.63 -4.81
CA TYR A 230 -11.37 -1.09 -5.63
C TYR A 230 -10.37 -1.86 -4.79
N ARG A 231 -9.81 -2.93 -5.37
CA ARG A 231 -8.69 -3.66 -4.80
C ARG A 231 -7.53 -3.61 -5.79
N VAL A 232 -6.38 -3.09 -5.34
CA VAL A 232 -5.16 -2.99 -6.14
C VAL A 232 -4.03 -3.65 -5.37
N VAL A 233 -3.34 -4.59 -5.99
CA VAL A 233 -2.22 -5.32 -5.39
C VAL A 233 -0.98 -5.13 -6.26
N TRP A 234 0.10 -4.69 -5.62
CA TRP A 234 1.43 -4.63 -6.23
C TRP A 234 2.39 -5.47 -5.41
N GLY A 235 3.00 -6.47 -6.04
CA GLY A 235 4.02 -7.29 -5.41
C GLY A 235 5.25 -7.46 -6.29
N ARG A 236 6.31 -7.96 -5.64
CA ARG A 236 7.54 -8.30 -6.33
C ARG A 236 7.27 -9.46 -7.30
N GLU A 237 8.13 -9.58 -8.30
CA GLU A 237 8.08 -10.66 -9.30
C GLU A 237 6.84 -10.63 -10.21
N GLY A 238 6.21 -9.47 -10.36
CA GLY A 238 5.10 -9.26 -11.29
C GLY A 238 3.73 -9.68 -10.77
N SER A 239 3.61 -9.95 -9.46
CA SER A 239 2.32 -10.17 -8.82
C SER A 239 1.51 -8.87 -8.79
N VAL A 240 0.62 -8.70 -9.77
CA VAL A 240 -0.22 -7.51 -9.91
C VAL A 240 -1.67 -7.95 -10.03
N GLU A 241 -2.52 -7.46 -9.13
CA GLU A 241 -3.98 -7.62 -9.23
C GLU A 241 -4.61 -6.23 -9.36
N THR A 242 -5.19 -5.95 -10.52
CA THR A 242 -5.67 -4.64 -10.93
C THR A 242 -7.00 -4.74 -11.69
N ASN A 243 -7.66 -3.60 -11.89
CA ASN A 243 -8.77 -3.45 -12.83
C ASN A 243 -8.40 -2.45 -13.94
N GLU A 244 -9.31 -2.22 -14.89
CA GLU A 244 -9.11 -1.33 -16.04
C GLU A 244 -8.73 0.12 -15.66
N GLY A 245 -9.07 0.57 -14.45
CA GLY A 245 -8.76 1.90 -13.92
C GLY A 245 -7.52 1.98 -13.05
N ALA A 246 -6.84 0.87 -12.78
CA ALA A 246 -5.73 0.79 -11.84
C ALA A 246 -4.36 0.95 -12.52
N GLY A 247 -3.37 1.44 -11.77
CA GLY A 247 -1.97 1.43 -12.18
C GLY A 247 -1.28 0.11 -11.89
N ASP A 248 -0.22 -0.18 -12.64
CA ASP A 248 0.57 -1.42 -12.55
C ASP A 248 1.60 -1.44 -11.41
N GLY A 249 1.87 -0.29 -10.78
CA GLY A 249 2.82 -0.15 -9.69
C GLY A 249 4.29 -0.30 -10.11
N GLN A 250 4.61 -0.21 -11.41
CA GLN A 250 5.96 -0.45 -11.92
C GLN A 250 7.01 0.39 -11.17
N GLY A 251 8.02 -0.29 -10.60
CA GLY A 251 9.13 0.34 -9.88
C GLY A 251 8.80 0.81 -8.46
N PHE A 252 7.56 0.70 -7.99
CA PHE A 252 7.18 1.21 -6.66
C PHE A 252 7.87 0.42 -5.53
N LEU A 253 7.80 -0.91 -5.57
CA LEU A 253 8.38 -1.77 -4.52
C LEU A 253 9.91 -1.79 -4.59
N GLU A 254 10.49 -1.59 -5.77
CA GLU A 254 11.93 -1.49 -6.01
C GLU A 254 12.51 -0.20 -5.42
N GLU A 255 11.74 0.89 -5.45
CA GLU A 255 12.17 2.17 -4.89
C GLU A 255 12.09 2.24 -3.36
N LEU A 256 11.28 1.41 -2.70
CA LEU A 256 11.14 1.40 -1.24
C LEU A 256 12.45 1.04 -0.53
N ARG A 257 12.82 1.85 0.47
CA ARG A 257 14.00 1.70 1.32
C ARG A 257 13.63 1.76 2.79
N LYS A 258 14.48 1.18 3.64
CA LYS A 258 14.30 1.22 5.09
C LYS A 258 14.10 2.66 5.59
N GLY A 259 13.07 2.87 6.41
CA GLY A 259 12.70 4.18 6.94
C GLY A 259 11.78 5.01 6.05
N ASP A 260 11.46 4.53 4.85
CA ASP A 260 10.44 5.15 4.01
C ASP A 260 9.03 4.96 4.58
N ARG A 261 8.12 5.84 4.14
CA ARG A 261 6.70 5.77 4.45
C ARG A 261 5.89 5.77 3.17
N ILE A 262 4.76 5.08 3.18
CA ILE A 262 3.80 5.11 2.07
C ILE A 262 2.77 6.19 2.35
N VAL A 263 2.49 7.02 1.34
CA VAL A 263 1.59 8.16 1.46
C VAL A 263 0.58 8.11 0.31
N VAL A 264 -0.72 8.05 0.62
CA VAL A 264 -1.79 7.89 -0.37
C VAL A 264 -2.60 9.17 -0.49
N TRP A 265 -2.98 9.53 -1.71
CA TRP A 265 -3.60 10.80 -2.06
C TRP A 265 -4.91 10.62 -2.82
N ALA A 266 -5.92 11.40 -2.49
CA ALA A 266 -7.05 11.66 -3.38
C ALA A 266 -6.69 12.85 -4.30
N ARG A 267 -7.01 12.75 -5.58
CA ARG A 267 -6.74 13.76 -6.60
C ARG A 267 -8.01 14.11 -7.36
N ALA A 268 -8.20 15.40 -7.63
CA ALA A 268 -9.23 15.89 -8.54
C ALA A 268 -8.66 16.98 -9.43
N ARG A 269 -9.13 17.07 -10.68
CA ARG A 269 -8.69 18.06 -11.67
C ARG A 269 -9.88 18.65 -12.41
N TYR A 270 -9.75 19.93 -12.76
CA TYR A 270 -10.74 20.82 -13.36
C TYR A 270 -11.84 21.28 -12.39
N PRO A 271 -12.19 22.57 -12.39
CA PRO A 271 -13.22 23.10 -11.50
C PRO A 271 -14.52 22.29 -11.57
N GLY A 272 -15.03 21.89 -10.41
CA GLY A 272 -16.26 21.09 -10.26
C GLY A 272 -16.03 19.59 -10.07
N TRP A 273 -14.82 19.08 -10.30
CA TRP A 273 -14.48 17.68 -10.04
C TRP A 273 -14.12 17.43 -8.58
N GLN A 274 -14.52 16.25 -8.10
CA GLN A 274 -14.23 15.79 -6.75
C GLN A 274 -13.76 14.34 -6.75
N CYS A 275 -12.83 14.03 -5.84
CA CYS A 275 -12.50 12.66 -5.44
C CYS A 275 -12.85 12.52 -3.97
N ILE A 276 -13.80 11.64 -3.67
CA ILE A 276 -14.32 11.41 -2.33
C ILE A 276 -13.90 10.00 -1.91
N VAL A 277 -12.98 9.91 -0.95
CA VAL A 277 -12.50 8.64 -0.40
C VAL A 277 -13.20 8.41 0.93
N GLU A 278 -13.97 7.32 0.99
CA GLU A 278 -14.76 6.91 2.15
C GLU A 278 -14.02 5.88 3.01
N GLN A 279 -13.18 5.06 2.39
CA GLN A 279 -12.35 4.08 3.08
C GLN A 279 -11.05 3.87 2.33
N LEU A 280 -9.95 3.75 3.05
CA LEU A 280 -8.68 3.33 2.51
C LEU A 280 -7.96 2.45 3.52
N ASP A 281 -7.70 1.22 3.10
CA ASP A 281 -6.86 0.25 3.80
C ASP A 281 -5.62 -0.05 2.95
N VAL A 282 -4.46 -0.04 3.60
CA VAL A 282 -3.17 -0.38 3.02
C VAL A 282 -2.59 -1.54 3.81
N THR A 283 -2.49 -2.71 3.18
CA THR A 283 -1.88 -3.90 3.76
C THR A 283 -0.51 -4.10 3.15
N VAL A 284 0.52 -4.20 4.01
CA VAL A 284 1.90 -4.39 3.60
C VAL A 284 2.39 -5.76 4.06
N TYR A 285 2.92 -6.55 3.14
CA TYR A 285 3.44 -7.89 3.40
C TYR A 285 4.96 -7.85 3.43
N VAL A 286 5.54 -8.38 4.51
CA VAL A 286 6.97 -8.26 4.80
C VAL A 286 7.65 -9.64 4.77
N GLY A 287 8.53 -9.84 3.80
CA GLY A 287 9.38 -11.02 3.73
C GLY A 287 10.71 -10.85 4.47
N PHE A 288 11.50 -11.92 4.47
CA PHE A 288 12.80 -12.03 5.12
C PHE A 288 13.91 -12.40 4.12
#